data_AF-A0A3A0BET0-F1
#
_entry.id   AF-A0A3A0BET0-F1
#
_cell.length_a   1.000
_cell.length_b   1.000
_cell.length_c   1.000
_cell.angle_alpha   90.00
_cell.angle_beta   90.00
_cell.angle_gamma   90.00
#
_symmetry.space_group_name_H-M   'P 1'
#
loop_
_entity.id
_entity.type
_entity.pdbx_description
1 polymer ?
#
loop_
_entity_poly.entity_id
_entity_poly.type
_entity_poly.pdbx_seq_one_letter_code
_entity_poly.pdbx_strand_id
1 'polypeptide(L)' 'MTERTSRAETHGCIVCGKLHQMIVVYEADGRLFDFKIMSADGKKAAHPTRPLVACEKHKDAEVEAAVRRVYGDTDA' A
#
# COMPACT_ATOMS: atom_id res chain seq x y z
N MET A 1 24.53 -7.54 7.96
CA MET A 1 23.25 -7.03 8.50
C MET A 1 22.48 -6.52 7.31
N THR A 2 21.26 -6.97 7.06
CA THR A 2 20.47 -6.42 5.95
C THR A 2 20.00 -5.03 6.37
N GLU A 3 20.59 -4.00 5.76
CA GLU A 3 20.26 -2.60 6.06
C GLU A 3 18.87 -2.31 5.52
N ARG A 4 17.91 -2.08 6.42
CA ARG A 4 16.55 -1.67 6.05
C ARG A 4 16.44 -0.17 6.16
N THR A 5 15.87 0.45 5.13
CA THR A 5 15.65 1.90 5.11
C THR A 5 14.15 2.18 5.17
N SER A 6 13.74 2.95 6.18
CA SER A 6 12.38 3.49 6.25
C SER A 6 12.30 4.84 5.56
N ARG A 7 11.20 5.09 4.86
CA ARG A 7 10.90 6.34 4.16
C ARG A 7 9.46 6.76 4.45
N ALA A 8 9.25 8.04 4.70
CA ALA A 8 7.91 8.60 4.75
C ALA A 8 7.42 8.86 3.33
N GLU A 9 6.29 8.26 2.96
CA GLU A 9 5.67 8.38 1.65
C GLU A 9 4.20 8.76 1.79
N THR A 10 3.66 9.39 0.74
CA THR A 10 2.23 9.72 0.66
C THR A 10 1.63 8.96 -0.51
N HIS A 11 0.64 8.12 -0.25
CA HIS A 11 -0.04 7.30 -1.25
C HIS A 11 -1.52 7.61 -1.26
N GLY A 12 -2.13 7.57 -2.45
CA GLY A 12 -3.57 7.70 -2.62
C GLY A 12 -4.29 6.40 -2.29
N CYS A 13 -5.49 6.49 -1.71
CA CYS A 13 -6.40 5.36 -1.59
C CYS A 13 -6.63 4.75 -2.98
N ILE A 14 -6.44 3.44 -3.11
CA ILE A 14 -6.59 2.74 -4.39
C ILE A 14 -8.00 2.88 -5.01
N VAL A 15 -9.02 3.18 -4.19
CA VAL A 15 -10.41 3.33 -4.63
C VAL A 15 -10.76 4.78 -4.97
N CYS A 16 -10.50 5.74 -4.06
CA CYS A 16 -10.95 7.14 -4.20
C CYS A 16 -9.82 8.18 -4.38
N GLY A 17 -8.56 7.76 -4.34
CA GLY A 17 -7.40 8.65 -4.51
C GLY A 17 -7.08 9.55 -3.31
N LYS A 18 -7.83 9.46 -2.20
CA LYS A 18 -7.55 10.25 -0.99
C LYS A 18 -6.13 9.99 -0.50
N LEU A 19 -5.36 11.06 -0.25
CA LEU A 19 -3.97 10.93 0.20
C LEU A 19 -3.88 10.48 1.65
N HIS A 20 -3.04 9.49 1.89
CA HIS A 20 -2.67 9.00 3.21
C HIS A 20 -1.15 8.98 3.35
N GLN A 21 -0.68 9.38 4.52
CA GLN A 21 0.73 9.29 4.87
C GLN A 21 1.03 7.91 5.42
N MET A 22 2.17 7.36 5.02
CA MET A 22 2.66 6.06 5.48
C MET A 22 4.18 6.07 5.60
N ILE A 23 4.71 5.16 6.40
CA ILE A 23 6.14 4.85 6.44
C ILE A 23 6.31 3.52 5.72
N VAL A 24 7.09 3.52 4.64
CA VAL A 24 7.44 2.33 3.87
C VAL A 24 8.86 1.91 4.24
N VAL A 25 9.04 0.63 4.52
CA VAL A 25 10.32 0.02 4.83
C VAL A 25 10.74 -0.80 3.62
N TYR A 26 11.92 -0.49 3.09
CA TYR A 26 12.53 -1.26 2.01
C TYR A 26 13.73 -2.05 2.54
N GLU A 27 13.91 -3.24 1.97
CA GLU A 27 15.17 -3.99 2.07
C GLU A 27 16.29 -3.26 1.29
N ALA A 28 17.53 -3.67 1.53
CA ALA A 28 18.72 -3.08 0.89
C ALA A 28 18.70 -3.18 -0.65
N ASP A 29 17.99 -4.16 -1.20
CA ASP A 29 17.79 -4.37 -2.65
C ASP A 29 16.65 -3.52 -3.23
N GLY A 30 16.00 -2.68 -2.42
CA GLY A 30 14.88 -1.83 -2.81
C GLY A 30 13.54 -2.56 -2.85
N ARG A 31 13.46 -3.84 -2.42
CA ARG A 31 12.18 -4.54 -2.30
C ARG A 31 11.40 -4.03 -1.10
N LEU A 32 10.09 -3.98 -1.25
CA LEU A 32 9.19 -3.67 -0.14
C LEU A 32 9.34 -4.73 0.94
N PHE A 33 9.73 -4.33 2.15
CA PHE A 33 9.76 -5.19 3.33
C PHE A 33 8.42 -5.15 4.07
N ASP A 34 8.00 -3.96 4.47
CA ASP A 34 6.72 -3.70 5.13
C ASP A 34 6.39 -2.20 4.99
N PHE A 35 5.18 -1.82 5.35
CA PHE A 35 4.78 -0.43 5.47
C PHE A 35 3.78 -0.25 6.61
N LYS A 36 3.70 0.95 7.17
CA LYS A 36 2.71 1.31 8.19
C LYS A 36 2.02 2.60 7.80
N ILE A 37 0.70 2.57 7.74
CA ILE A 37 -0.11 3.76 7.49
C ILE A 37 -0.15 4.59 8.78
N MET A 38 0.13 5.88 8.64
CA MET A 38 0.13 6.84 9.75
C MET A 38 -1.22 7.58 9.84
N SER A 39 -1.95 7.66 8.73
CA SER A 39 -3.29 8.25 8.70
C SER A 39 -4.31 7.36 9.43
N ALA A 40 -5.07 7.95 10.35
CA ALA A 40 -6.04 7.23 11.19
C ALA A 40 -7.15 6.53 10.41
N ASP A 41 -7.50 7.03 9.22
CA ASP A 41 -8.60 6.54 8.38
C ASP A 41 -8.13 5.65 7.22
N GLY A 42 -6.88 5.19 7.25
CA GLY A 42 -6.30 4.33 6.22
C GLY A 42 -6.01 2.91 6.72
N LYS A 43 -6.34 1.91 5.91
CA LYS A 43 -6.02 0.49 6.11
C LYS A 43 -5.14 -0.05 4.99
N LYS A 44 -4.36 -1.09 5.28
CA LYS A 44 -3.50 -1.74 4.28
C LYS A 44 -4.37 -2.42 3.23
N ALA A 45 -4.07 -2.20 1.96
CA ALA A 45 -4.62 -2.98 0.86
C ALA A 45 -3.62 -4.08 0.48
N ALA A 46 -4.13 -5.30 0.27
CA ALA A 46 -3.29 -6.44 -0.04
C ALA A 46 -2.67 -6.31 -1.43
N HIS A 47 -1.34 -6.31 -1.51
CA HIS A 47 -0.58 -6.45 -2.76
C HIS A 47 0.81 -6.99 -2.44
N PRO A 48 1.33 -7.97 -3.22
CA PRO A 48 2.56 -8.68 -2.87
C PRO A 48 3.82 -7.81 -2.91
N THR A 49 3.85 -6.77 -3.75
CA THR A 49 5.07 -5.99 -4.02
C THR A 49 4.91 -4.48 -3.90
N ARG A 50 3.72 -3.99 -3.52
CA ARG A 50 3.43 -2.54 -3.53
C ARG A 50 2.75 -2.11 -2.22
N PRO A 51 3.18 -0.98 -1.62
CA PRO A 51 2.54 -0.46 -0.42
C PRO A 51 1.23 0.24 -0.82
N LEU A 52 0.11 -0.48 -0.79
CA LEU A 52 -1.19 0.07 -1.13
C LEU A 52 -2.00 0.44 0.11
N VAL A 53 -2.74 1.53 0.02
CA VAL A 53 -3.65 2.01 1.07
C VAL A 53 -5.08 2.07 0.55
N ALA A 54 -6.02 1.76 1.43
CA ALA A 54 -7.44 2.00 1.22
C ALA A 54 -8.00 2.79 2.40
N CYS A 55 -9.00 3.65 2.17
CA CYS A 55 -9.73 4.25 3.29
C CYS A 55 -10.54 3.17 4.02
N GLU A 56 -10.76 3.34 5.32
CA GLU A 56 -11.67 2.48 6.09
C GLU A 56 -13.11 2.50 5.58
N LYS A 57 -13.49 3.57 4.87
CA LYS A 57 -14.81 3.72 4.25
C LYS A 57 -15.08 2.72 3.11
N HIS A 58 -14.04 2.14 2.53
CA HIS A 58 -14.18 1.19 1.41
C HIS A 58 -14.13 -0.25 1.91
N LYS A 59 -15.05 -1.07 1.41
CA LYS A 59 -15.10 -2.50 1.72
C LYS A 59 -13.96 -3.24 1.02
N ASP A 60 -13.56 -4.38 1.57
CA ASP A 60 -12.44 -5.16 1.01
C ASP A 60 -12.71 -5.58 -0.44
N ALA A 61 -13.95 -5.90 -0.79
CA ALA A 61 -14.34 -6.20 -2.18
C ALA A 61 -14.11 -5.01 -3.15
N GLU A 62 -14.33 -3.77 -2.70
CA GLU A 62 -14.06 -2.57 -3.52
C GLU A 62 -12.55 -2.36 -3.68
N VAL A 63 -11.79 -2.64 -2.62
CA VAL A 63 -10.33 -2.55 -2.63
C VAL A 63 -9.75 -3.59 -3.58
N GLU A 64 -10.17 -4.85 -3.49
CA GLU A 64 -9.73 -5.92 -4.38
C GLU A 64 -10.09 -5.63 -5.85
N ALA A 65 -11.30 -5.16 -6.12
CA ALA A 65 -11.71 -4.76 -7.45
C ALA A 65 -10.86 -3.59 -7.99
N ALA A 66 -10.53 -2.61 -7.15
CA ALA A 66 -9.67 -1.51 -7.54
C ALA A 66 -8.21 -1.96 -7.79
N VAL A 67 -7.68 -2.85 -6.94
CA VAL A 67 -6.36 -3.46 -7.14
C VAL A 67 -6.30 -4.19 -8.47
N ARG A 68 -7.27 -5.08 -8.76
CA ARG A 68 -7.36 -5.80 -10.04
C ARG A 68 -7.51 -4.86 -11.23
N ARG A 69 -8.28 -3.76 -11.09
CA ARG A 69 -8.47 -2.78 -12.16
C ARG A 69 -7.18 -2.03 -12.51
N VAL A 70 -6.38 -1.67 -11.51
CA VAL A 70 -5.18 -0.84 -11.70
C VAL A 70 -3.95 -1.68 -12.05
N TYR A 71 -3.80 -2.85 -11.43
CA TYR A 71 -2.61 -3.69 -11.53
C TYR A 71 -2.83 -5.02 -12.25
N GLY A 72 -4.07 -5.38 -12.58
CA GLY A 72 -4.42 -6.67 -13.16
C GLY A 72 -4.54 -7.78 -12.11
N ASP A 73 -4.87 -8.99 -12.56
CA ASP A 73 -4.67 -10.20 -11.75
C ASP A 73 -3.17 -10.41 -11.59
N THR A 74 -2.70 -10.53 -10.35
CA THR A 74 -1.27 -10.72 -10.05
C THR A 74 -0.86 -12.18 -10.29
N ASP A 75 -1.13 -12.68 -11.50
CA ASP A 75 -0.76 -14.01 -11.99
C ASP A 75 0.05 -13.83 -13.28
N ALA A 76 1.31 -13.40 -13.13
CA ALA A 76 2.35 -13.45 -14.15
C ALA A 76 3.73 -13.51 -13.50
#